data_AF-A0A958BS61-F1
#
_entry.id   AF-A0A958BS61-F1
#
_cell.length_a   1.000
_cell.length_b   1.000
_cell.length_c   1.000
_cell.angle_alpha   90.00
_cell.angle_beta   90.00
_cell.angle_gamma   90.00
#
_symmetry.space_group_name_H-M   'P 1'
#
loop_
_entity.id
_entity.type
_entity.pdbx_description
1 polymer ?
#
loop_
_entity_poly.entity_id
_entity_poly.type
_entity_poly.pdbx_seq_one_letter_code
_entity_poly.pdbx_strand_id
1 'polypeptide(L)'
;MAAKSSSSPSTVPETVCEGLIIQVGVPDMTPREALLLAQRVVVETLRGRWDVKPLGLYVREFMAVKPPGTRRISVARAWELAAQLRQHRDVAAAEPALVGPGLTPEPVYLLTEDEQRSMPVEAAAMSLSCTEPNDWALALCSVPAAWQLPMPGNGYGKRYGDGIIVGHPDTGYTQHPEIWAPGRLLVSDGYDFESGDRNAADPLEGLAPGHGTSTASVIMSSVISSVDNIYVTGSAPVASLVPLRVATSVIHFSFANLTQAIYYAADQGMHIISMSLGGPMGSSALLRAIRYALDRGVVLLAAAGNYWPWVVYPAKYDEVIAVAACNCQRDVWAHSSKGPAVDVTAPGEEVWVASPERDGTYINRRGSGTSYAVAITAGICALWLAHHGRDYLIERYGAAHLAAVFKELLITVGVDTPAGWDSTRYGAGIVNAQKVLAAALPDTSPAGGVQALHASAVPADDRTALLDYFPDIDPTQVHLALLRLLNTNARQAGPLLDRYGDELQFHIATNPAVRNIISRLASSEPVDASPLRRELVTNPQFVDQASKGLQSLLK
;
A
#
# COMPACT_ATOMS: atom_id res chain seq x y z
N MET A 1 -43.97 -25.20 11.83
CA MET A 1 -42.96 -24.27 12.37
C MET A 1 -41.71 -25.09 12.64
N ALA A 2 -40.52 -24.85 12.11
CA ALA A 2 -39.95 -23.70 11.41
C ALA A 2 -39.13 -24.20 10.21
N ALA A 3 -39.19 -23.44 9.11
CA ALA A 3 -38.40 -23.69 7.92
C ALA A 3 -36.94 -23.32 8.18
N LYS A 4 -36.03 -24.26 7.93
CA LYS A 4 -34.60 -23.97 7.78
C LYS A 4 -34.41 -23.18 6.48
N SER A 5 -34.08 -21.90 6.59
CA SER A 5 -33.57 -21.14 5.45
C SER A 5 -32.11 -21.53 5.22
N SER A 6 -31.88 -22.30 4.16
CA SER A 6 -30.57 -22.51 3.57
C SER A 6 -30.04 -21.17 3.04
N SER A 7 -28.99 -20.62 3.65
CA SER A 7 -28.23 -19.50 3.10
C SER A 7 -26.88 -20.00 2.60
N SER A 8 -26.76 -20.13 1.28
CA SER A 8 -25.49 -19.98 0.54
C SER A 8 -25.85 -19.58 -0.90
N PRO A 9 -25.00 -18.86 -1.66
CA PRO A 9 -23.56 -18.75 -1.47
C PRO A 9 -23.07 -17.30 -1.26
N SER A 10 -21.80 -17.21 -0.89
CA SER A 10 -20.94 -16.02 -0.95
C SER A 10 -21.28 -15.10 -2.13
N THR A 11 -21.92 -13.97 -1.86
CA THR A 11 -22.02 -12.90 -2.87
C THR A 11 -20.74 -12.12 -2.81
N VAL A 12 -19.94 -12.23 -3.87
CA VAL A 12 -18.83 -11.33 -4.15
C VAL A 12 -19.29 -9.89 -3.86
N PRO A 13 -18.60 -9.12 -3.02
CA PRO A 13 -19.02 -7.76 -2.69
C PRO A 13 -19.21 -6.94 -3.97
N GLU A 14 -20.38 -6.33 -4.13
CA GLU A 14 -20.66 -5.45 -5.26
C GLU A 14 -19.72 -4.23 -5.21
N THR A 15 -19.08 -3.89 -6.33
CA THR A 15 -18.27 -2.68 -6.41
C THR A 15 -19.14 -1.45 -6.25
N VAL A 16 -18.88 -0.68 -5.20
CA VAL A 16 -19.62 0.54 -4.87
C VAL A 16 -18.72 1.76 -4.97
N CYS A 17 -19.31 2.90 -5.28
CA CYS A 17 -18.64 4.19 -5.19
C CYS A 17 -19.09 4.89 -3.90
N GLU A 18 -18.14 5.19 -3.03
CA GLU A 18 -18.39 5.93 -1.77
C GLU A 18 -18.48 7.44 -2.00
N GLY A 19 -17.80 7.93 -3.02
CA GLY A 19 -17.78 9.35 -3.35
C GLY A 19 -16.86 9.66 -4.53
N LEU A 20 -16.64 10.94 -4.75
CA LEU A 20 -15.69 11.46 -5.75
C LEU A 20 -14.62 12.23 -5.01
N ILE A 21 -13.36 11.86 -5.21
CA ILE A 21 -12.22 12.62 -4.73
C ILE A 21 -11.93 13.73 -5.74
N ILE A 22 -11.74 14.96 -5.26
CA ILE A 22 -11.57 16.16 -6.08
C ILE A 22 -10.41 16.97 -5.54
N GLN A 23 -9.49 17.33 -6.42
CA GLN A 23 -8.45 18.32 -6.16
C GLN A 23 -8.80 19.63 -6.88
N VAL A 24 -8.87 20.74 -6.14
CA VAL A 24 -9.03 22.07 -6.73
C VAL A 24 -7.68 22.61 -7.22
N GLY A 25 -7.68 23.23 -8.39
CA GLY A 25 -6.45 23.58 -9.13
C GLY A 25 -5.83 24.93 -8.82
N VAL A 26 -6.51 25.79 -8.05
CA VAL A 26 -6.01 27.14 -7.76
C VAL A 26 -4.91 27.06 -6.68
N PRO A 27 -3.67 27.51 -6.95
CA PRO A 27 -2.58 27.55 -5.96
C PRO A 27 -2.82 28.61 -4.88
N ASP A 28 -2.05 28.53 -3.78
CA ASP A 28 -1.99 29.54 -2.71
C ASP A 28 -3.31 29.88 -2.00
N MET A 29 -4.24 28.93 -1.98
CA MET A 29 -5.49 29.06 -1.23
C MET A 29 -5.31 28.62 0.22
N THR A 30 -5.95 29.33 1.15
CA THR A 30 -6.16 28.80 2.50
C THR A 30 -7.06 27.54 2.44
N PRO A 31 -6.97 26.62 3.41
CA PRO A 31 -7.84 25.43 3.44
C PRO A 31 -9.34 25.76 3.37
N ARG A 32 -9.75 26.87 3.99
CA ARG A 32 -11.13 27.35 3.95
C ARG A 32 -11.56 27.80 2.56
N GLU A 33 -10.72 28.56 1.86
CA GLU A 33 -11.03 29.01 0.50
C GLU A 33 -11.07 27.82 -0.46
N ALA A 34 -10.15 26.87 -0.32
CA ALA A 34 -10.14 25.65 -1.11
C ALA A 34 -11.42 24.82 -0.90
N LEU A 35 -11.90 24.70 0.34
CA LEU A 35 -13.17 24.03 0.64
C LEU A 35 -14.37 24.72 0.01
N LEU A 36 -14.46 26.06 0.10
CA LEU A 36 -15.54 26.83 -0.51
C LEU A 36 -15.53 26.70 -2.03
N LEU A 37 -14.34 26.69 -2.65
CA LEU A 37 -14.19 26.43 -4.08
C LEU A 37 -14.66 25.02 -4.45
N ALA A 38 -14.23 23.99 -3.71
CA ALA A 38 -14.64 22.61 -3.96
C ALA A 38 -16.16 22.43 -3.85
N GLN A 39 -16.78 23.03 -2.83
CA GLN A 39 -18.24 23.04 -2.66
C GLN A 39 -18.95 23.69 -3.86
N ARG A 40 -18.46 24.84 -4.31
CA ARG A 40 -19.01 25.54 -5.48
C ARG A 40 -18.90 24.70 -6.75
N VAL A 41 -17.70 24.17 -7.03
CA VAL A 41 -17.43 23.29 -8.19
C VAL A 41 -18.38 22.10 -8.21
N VAL A 42 -18.56 21.44 -7.05
CA VAL A 42 -19.45 20.28 -6.91
C VAL A 42 -20.90 20.66 -7.22
N VAL A 43 -21.38 21.79 -6.71
CA VAL A 43 -22.75 22.27 -6.96
C VAL A 43 -22.96 22.69 -8.42
N GLU A 44 -21.97 23.34 -9.04
CA GLU A 44 -22.03 23.79 -10.44
C GLU A 44 -21.98 22.62 -11.42
N THR A 45 -21.23 21.56 -11.09
CA THR A 45 -20.98 20.43 -11.99
C THR A 45 -21.93 19.26 -11.77
N LEU A 46 -22.21 18.91 -10.51
CA LEU A 46 -22.94 17.69 -10.15
C LEU A 46 -24.39 17.98 -9.79
N ARG A 47 -25.31 17.16 -10.29
CA ARG A 47 -26.73 17.26 -9.94
C ARG A 47 -27.03 16.68 -8.55
N GLY A 48 -27.97 17.32 -7.85
CA GLY A 48 -28.48 16.90 -6.55
C GLY A 48 -27.60 17.36 -5.38
N ARG A 49 -27.95 16.92 -4.16
CA ARG A 49 -27.20 17.26 -2.95
C ARG A 49 -25.95 16.39 -2.80
N TRP A 50 -24.87 17.01 -2.33
CA TRP A 50 -23.55 16.44 -2.06
C TRP A 50 -22.96 17.12 -0.84
N ASP A 51 -22.30 16.35 0.01
CA ASP A 51 -21.50 16.85 1.12
C ASP A 51 -20.03 16.80 0.72
N VAL A 52 -19.30 17.89 0.95
CA VAL A 52 -17.87 18.00 0.59
C VAL A 52 -17.05 18.12 1.85
N LYS A 53 -16.13 17.18 2.06
CA LYS A 53 -15.28 17.09 3.25
C LYS A 53 -13.80 17.13 2.84
N PRO A 54 -12.93 17.84 3.56
CA PRO A 54 -11.49 17.80 3.29
C PRO A 54 -10.91 16.42 3.57
N LEU A 55 -9.90 16.01 2.79
CA LEU A 55 -9.13 14.77 3.04
C LEU A 55 -7.96 14.95 4.01
N GLY A 56 -7.62 16.19 4.37
CA GLY A 56 -6.53 16.55 5.29
C GLY A 56 -6.67 17.99 5.78
N LEU A 57 -5.86 18.40 6.75
CA LEU A 57 -6.02 19.72 7.37
C LEU A 57 -5.54 20.87 6.49
N TYR A 58 -4.46 20.67 5.74
CA TYR A 58 -3.78 21.70 4.95
C TYR A 58 -3.75 21.38 3.45
N VAL A 59 -4.75 20.65 2.96
CA VAL A 59 -4.77 20.10 1.59
C VAL A 59 -5.86 20.75 0.73
N ARG A 60 -5.68 20.65 -0.59
CA ARG A 60 -6.65 21.11 -1.60
C ARG A 60 -7.51 19.98 -2.16
N GLU A 61 -7.63 18.90 -1.39
CA GLU A 61 -8.32 17.68 -1.77
C GLU A 61 -9.52 17.41 -0.89
N PHE A 62 -10.60 16.99 -1.53
CA PHE A 62 -11.89 16.86 -0.91
C PHE A 62 -12.59 15.59 -1.38
N MET A 63 -13.31 14.94 -0.47
CA MET A 63 -14.26 13.91 -0.79
C MET A 63 -15.65 14.53 -0.93
N ALA A 64 -16.25 14.40 -2.11
CA ALA A 64 -17.66 14.68 -2.34
C ALA A 64 -18.47 13.39 -2.19
N VAL A 65 -19.29 13.31 -1.13
CA VAL A 65 -20.12 12.15 -0.82
C VAL A 65 -21.60 12.49 -1.00
N LYS A 66 -22.40 11.47 -1.31
CA LYS A 66 -23.85 11.61 -1.28
C LYS A 66 -24.36 11.49 0.17
N PRO A 67 -25.41 12.24 0.56
CA PRO A 67 -26.01 12.12 1.87
C PRO A 67 -26.47 10.68 2.18
N PRO A 68 -26.47 10.26 3.46
CA PRO A 68 -27.00 8.95 3.87
C PRO A 68 -28.42 8.71 3.35
N GLY A 69 -28.73 7.46 2.99
CA GLY A 69 -30.06 7.07 2.48
C GLY A 69 -30.31 7.42 1.00
N THR A 70 -29.32 7.95 0.29
CA THR A 70 -29.39 8.15 -1.17
C THR A 70 -29.06 6.87 -1.93
N ARG A 71 -29.56 6.76 -3.18
CA ARG A 71 -29.23 5.63 -4.06
C ARG A 71 -27.72 5.62 -4.35
N ARG A 72 -27.10 4.45 -4.22
CA ARG A 72 -25.68 4.23 -4.53
C ARG A 72 -25.35 4.65 -5.97
N ILE A 73 -24.15 5.20 -6.16
CA ILE A 73 -23.60 5.55 -7.46
C ILE A 73 -23.01 4.27 -8.06
N SER A 74 -23.45 3.87 -9.25
CA SER A 74 -22.84 2.74 -9.97
C SER A 74 -21.44 3.09 -10.45
N VAL A 75 -20.57 2.10 -10.63
CA VAL A 75 -19.18 2.30 -11.10
C VAL A 75 -19.12 3.09 -12.41
N ALA A 76 -19.91 2.69 -13.41
CA ALA A 76 -19.97 3.39 -14.70
C ALA A 76 -20.37 4.87 -14.52
N ARG A 77 -21.33 5.14 -13.62
CA ARG A 77 -21.76 6.51 -13.34
C ARG A 77 -20.69 7.28 -12.59
N ALA A 78 -19.94 6.65 -11.70
CA ALA A 78 -18.85 7.28 -10.95
C ALA A 78 -17.75 7.80 -11.90
N TRP A 79 -17.33 6.98 -12.88
CA TRP A 79 -16.40 7.41 -13.93
C TRP A 79 -16.92 8.59 -14.76
N GLU A 80 -18.20 8.58 -15.13
CA GLU A 80 -18.81 9.70 -15.84
C GLU A 80 -18.82 10.99 -14.99
N LEU A 81 -19.12 10.90 -13.70
CA LEU A 81 -19.13 12.06 -12.81
C LEU A 81 -17.72 12.61 -12.57
N ALA A 82 -16.73 11.74 -12.40
CA ALA A 82 -15.32 12.13 -12.30
C ALA A 82 -14.86 12.84 -13.59
N ALA A 83 -15.21 12.31 -14.77
CA ALA A 83 -14.92 12.94 -16.05
C ALA A 83 -15.60 14.31 -16.22
N GLN A 84 -16.82 14.48 -15.69
CA GLN A 84 -17.52 15.78 -15.68
C GLN A 84 -16.77 16.80 -14.82
N LEU A 85 -16.30 16.40 -13.63
CA LEU A 85 -15.52 17.26 -12.75
C LEU A 85 -14.21 17.70 -13.38
N ARG A 86 -13.48 16.79 -14.05
CA ARG A 86 -12.22 17.11 -14.75
C ARG A 86 -12.37 18.17 -15.85
N GLN A 87 -13.58 18.39 -16.36
CA GLN A 87 -13.85 19.44 -17.36
C GLN A 87 -14.03 20.83 -16.73
N HIS A 88 -14.22 20.90 -15.41
CA HIS A 88 -14.37 22.15 -14.71
C HIS A 88 -13.00 22.84 -14.57
N ARG A 89 -12.89 24.11 -15.00
CA ARG A 89 -11.61 24.85 -15.04
C ARG A 89 -10.87 24.95 -13.71
N ASP A 90 -11.61 24.90 -12.60
CA ASP A 90 -11.06 25.02 -11.24
C ASP A 90 -10.69 23.66 -10.62
N VAL A 91 -10.86 22.55 -11.36
CA VAL A 91 -10.50 21.19 -10.93
C VAL A 91 -9.17 20.80 -11.56
N ALA A 92 -8.19 20.45 -10.73
CA ALA A 92 -6.92 19.89 -11.19
C ALA A 92 -7.01 18.39 -11.44
N ALA A 93 -7.72 17.66 -10.57
CA ALA A 93 -7.92 16.23 -10.68
C ALA A 93 -9.25 15.83 -10.04
N ALA A 94 -9.86 14.77 -10.55
CA ALA A 94 -11.00 14.12 -9.90
C ALA A 94 -11.02 12.63 -10.20
N GLU A 95 -11.36 11.78 -9.24
CA GLU A 95 -11.43 10.33 -9.41
C GLU A 95 -12.53 9.72 -8.54
N PRO A 96 -13.12 8.58 -8.93
CA PRO A 96 -14.09 7.90 -8.10
C PRO A 96 -13.40 7.15 -6.93
N ALA A 97 -13.97 7.26 -5.74
CA ALA A 97 -13.60 6.44 -4.59
C ALA A 97 -14.36 5.12 -4.65
N LEU A 98 -13.82 4.15 -5.39
CA LEU A 98 -14.41 2.83 -5.60
C LEU A 98 -13.99 1.88 -4.48
N VAL A 99 -14.93 1.15 -3.90
CA VAL A 99 -14.69 0.08 -2.93
C VAL A 99 -15.16 -1.24 -3.52
N GLY A 100 -14.35 -2.28 -3.32
CA GLY A 100 -14.71 -3.68 -3.56
C GLY A 100 -14.79 -4.09 -5.02
N PRO A 101 -13.70 -4.28 -5.76
CA PRO A 101 -13.74 -5.20 -6.87
C PRO A 101 -13.97 -6.59 -6.29
N GLY A 102 -15.07 -7.18 -6.72
CA GLY A 102 -15.05 -8.60 -6.99
C GLY A 102 -13.92 -8.88 -7.96
N LEU A 103 -12.71 -9.10 -7.45
CA LEU A 103 -11.64 -9.67 -8.23
C LEU A 103 -12.12 -11.06 -8.61
N THR A 104 -12.32 -11.29 -9.91
CA THR A 104 -12.39 -12.64 -10.45
C THR A 104 -11.02 -13.00 -11.05
N PRO A 105 -10.62 -14.29 -11.08
CA PRO A 105 -11.08 -15.21 -10.04
C PRO A 105 -10.82 -14.54 -8.70
N GLU A 106 -11.71 -14.82 -7.74
CA GLU A 106 -11.47 -14.52 -6.33
C GLU A 106 -9.97 -14.75 -6.11
N PRO A 107 -9.21 -13.78 -5.57
CA PRO A 107 -7.99 -14.17 -4.90
C PRO A 107 -8.36 -15.45 -4.13
N VAL A 108 -7.54 -16.50 -4.16
CA VAL A 108 -7.82 -17.80 -3.51
C VAL A 108 -8.09 -17.64 -1.97
N TYR A 109 -8.20 -16.40 -1.49
CA TYR A 109 -8.09 -15.79 -0.18
C TYR A 109 -9.42 -15.24 0.37
N LEU A 110 -10.58 -15.71 -0.10
CA LEU A 110 -11.78 -15.72 0.77
C LEU A 110 -11.84 -16.94 1.69
N LEU A 111 -10.75 -17.71 1.79
CA LEU A 111 -10.61 -18.70 2.85
C LEU A 111 -10.37 -17.96 4.17
N THR A 112 -11.28 -18.15 5.11
CA THR A 112 -11.06 -17.86 6.53
C THR A 112 -9.77 -18.54 7.01
N GLU A 113 -9.16 -18.05 8.10
CA GLU A 113 -7.99 -18.72 8.70
C GLU A 113 -8.26 -20.22 8.97
N ASP A 114 -9.51 -20.58 9.29
CA ASP A 114 -9.93 -21.97 9.46
C ASP A 114 -9.92 -22.78 8.15
N GLU A 115 -10.26 -22.16 7.03
CA GLU A 115 -10.20 -22.80 5.70
C GLU A 115 -8.76 -22.91 5.18
N GLN A 116 -7.88 -21.97 5.54
CA GLN A 116 -6.43 -22.10 5.32
C GLN A 116 -5.84 -23.26 6.15
N ARG A 117 -6.32 -23.44 7.40
CA ARG A 117 -5.96 -24.59 8.26
C ARG A 117 -6.53 -25.93 7.76
N SER A 118 -7.60 -25.91 6.96
CA SER A 118 -8.34 -27.09 6.49
C SER A 118 -7.87 -27.64 5.14
N MET A 119 -6.82 -27.05 4.54
CA MET A 119 -6.25 -27.56 3.29
C MET A 119 -5.66 -28.97 3.47
N PRO A 120 -5.71 -29.85 2.44
CA PRO A 120 -5.16 -31.19 2.53
C PRO A 120 -3.71 -31.19 3.01
N VAL A 121 -3.42 -32.03 4.00
CA VAL A 121 -2.15 -32.16 4.75
C VAL A 121 -0.92 -32.46 3.86
N GLU A 122 -1.10 -32.69 2.56
CA GLU A 122 0.00 -32.92 1.61
C GLU A 122 0.84 -31.66 1.31
N ALA A 123 0.43 -30.47 1.77
CA ALA A 123 1.17 -29.20 1.65
C ALA A 123 1.46 -28.50 2.98
N ALA A 124 1.33 -29.18 4.13
CA ALA A 124 1.99 -28.74 5.34
C ALA A 124 3.48 -29.04 5.18
N ALA A 125 4.21 -28.16 4.47
CA ALA A 125 5.65 -28.10 4.63
C ALA A 125 5.91 -28.05 6.14
N MET A 126 6.65 -29.02 6.67
CA MET A 126 7.04 -28.98 8.07
C MET A 126 7.64 -27.60 8.33
N SER A 127 7.12 -26.91 9.35
CA SER A 127 7.62 -25.58 9.73
C SER A 127 9.14 -25.59 9.70
N LEU A 128 9.73 -24.58 9.07
CA LEU A 128 11.17 -24.59 8.82
C LEU A 128 11.86 -24.54 10.18
N SER A 129 12.67 -25.53 10.53
CA SER A 129 13.30 -25.58 11.87
C SER A 129 14.14 -24.36 12.21
N CYS A 130 14.59 -23.58 11.21
CA CYS A 130 15.25 -22.29 11.40
C CYS A 130 14.33 -21.16 11.88
N THR A 131 13.02 -21.38 12.00
CA THR A 131 12.04 -20.44 12.57
C THR A 131 11.74 -20.71 14.04
N GLU A 132 12.32 -21.77 14.62
CA GLU A 132 12.19 -22.09 16.04
C GLU A 132 12.65 -20.97 16.98
N PRO A 133 13.82 -20.34 16.78
CA PRO A 133 14.22 -19.18 17.59
C PRO A 133 13.29 -17.98 17.34
N ASN A 134 12.76 -17.37 18.42
CA ASN A 134 11.84 -16.23 18.31
C ASN A 134 12.42 -15.04 17.53
N ASP A 135 13.73 -14.86 17.60
CA ASP A 135 14.48 -13.74 17.02
C ASP A 135 15.13 -14.05 15.67
N TRP A 136 14.83 -15.20 15.04
CA TRP A 136 15.48 -15.62 13.78
C TRP A 136 15.41 -14.53 12.70
N ALA A 137 14.27 -13.86 12.58
CA ALA A 137 14.04 -12.82 11.58
C ALA A 137 14.92 -11.58 11.83
N LEU A 138 15.06 -11.19 13.10
CA LEU A 138 15.95 -10.10 13.50
C LEU A 138 17.43 -10.46 13.31
N ALA A 139 17.79 -11.70 13.66
CA ALA A 139 19.13 -12.22 13.47
C ALA A 139 19.53 -12.24 11.99
N LEU A 140 18.63 -12.70 11.11
CA LEU A 140 18.85 -12.71 9.66
C LEU A 140 19.10 -11.29 9.11
N CYS A 141 18.39 -10.29 9.62
CA CYS A 141 18.58 -8.89 9.24
C CYS A 141 19.73 -8.18 9.98
N SER A 142 20.54 -8.90 10.78
CA SER A 142 21.62 -8.32 11.59
C SER A 142 21.17 -7.20 12.55
N VAL A 143 19.91 -7.22 13.01
CA VAL A 143 19.36 -6.22 13.94
C VAL A 143 20.09 -6.22 15.29
N PRO A 144 20.38 -7.37 15.94
CA PRO A 144 21.16 -7.38 17.18
C PRO A 144 22.56 -6.78 17.03
N ALA A 145 23.21 -6.95 15.88
CA ALA A 145 24.51 -6.33 15.61
C ALA A 145 24.37 -4.80 15.42
N ALA A 146 23.32 -4.35 14.75
CA ALA A 146 23.02 -2.93 14.56
C ALA A 146 22.81 -2.20 15.90
N TRP A 147 22.12 -2.85 16.84
CA TRP A 147 21.92 -2.32 18.20
C TRP A 147 23.22 -2.08 19.00
N GLN A 148 24.27 -2.82 18.67
CA GLN A 148 25.57 -2.72 19.35
C GLN A 148 26.53 -1.72 18.69
N LEU A 149 26.13 -1.05 17.60
CA LEU A 149 26.98 -0.07 16.95
C LEU A 149 27.32 1.11 17.90
N PRO A 150 28.53 1.66 17.80
CA PRO A 150 28.89 2.90 18.48
C PRO A 150 28.08 4.06 17.89
N MET A 151 27.74 5.06 18.71
CA MET A 151 27.04 6.24 18.22
C MET A 151 27.95 7.05 17.27
N PRO A 152 27.41 7.74 16.26
CA PRO A 152 28.19 8.40 15.21
C PRO A 152 28.96 9.66 15.66
N GLY A 153 28.97 9.99 16.96
CA GLY A 153 29.73 11.11 17.52
C GLY A 153 29.21 12.51 17.18
N ASN A 154 28.07 12.62 16.46
CA ASN A 154 27.47 13.90 16.07
C ASN A 154 26.63 14.58 17.17
N GLY A 155 26.41 13.92 18.31
CA GLY A 155 25.62 14.44 19.43
C GLY A 155 24.11 14.29 19.32
N TYR A 156 23.58 13.80 18.19
CA TYR A 156 22.13 13.61 17.97
C TYR A 156 21.67 12.15 18.05
N GLY A 157 22.60 11.20 17.95
CA GLY A 157 22.30 9.77 17.89
C GLY A 157 21.66 9.21 19.16
N LYS A 158 20.66 8.37 18.97
CA LYS A 158 19.92 7.62 19.99
C LYS A 158 19.91 6.12 19.65
N ARG A 159 19.58 5.28 20.64
CA ARG A 159 19.57 3.80 20.48
C ARG A 159 18.16 3.25 20.33
N TYR A 160 18.06 2.07 19.71
CA TYR A 160 16.87 1.22 19.71
C TYR A 160 15.57 1.87 19.16
N GLY A 161 15.69 2.93 18.36
CA GLY A 161 14.54 3.67 17.82
C GLY A 161 14.01 4.77 18.73
N ASP A 162 14.68 5.10 19.83
CA ASP A 162 14.26 6.15 20.76
C ASP A 162 14.04 7.50 20.06
N GLY A 163 12.92 8.14 20.39
CA GLY A 163 12.46 9.40 19.78
C GLY A 163 11.87 9.27 18.39
N ILE A 164 11.73 8.05 17.83
CA ILE A 164 11.09 7.84 16.53
C ILE A 164 9.63 7.42 16.71
N ILE A 165 8.74 8.11 15.98
CA ILE A 165 7.29 7.85 15.98
C ILE A 165 6.91 7.20 14.65
N VAL A 166 6.31 6.02 14.72
CA VAL A 166 5.80 5.27 13.57
C VAL A 166 4.29 5.43 13.50
N GLY A 167 3.80 6.04 12.42
CA GLY A 167 2.39 6.00 12.04
C GLY A 167 2.04 4.65 11.45
N HIS A 168 0.97 4.05 11.95
CA HIS A 168 0.62 2.67 11.63
C HIS A 168 -0.81 2.55 11.08
N PRO A 169 -1.02 2.91 9.81
CA PRO A 169 -2.26 2.61 9.10
C PRO A 169 -2.44 1.10 8.93
N ASP A 170 -3.37 0.52 9.70
CA ASP A 170 -3.68 -0.92 9.70
C ASP A 170 -5.12 -1.16 10.23
N THR A 171 -5.44 -2.34 10.75
CA THR A 171 -6.75 -2.69 11.32
C THR A 171 -7.01 -2.10 12.71
N GLY A 172 -6.03 -1.39 13.26
CA GLY A 172 -6.07 -0.82 14.59
C GLY A 172 -5.10 -1.51 15.55
N TYR A 173 -5.39 -1.45 16.84
CA TYR A 173 -4.58 -2.07 17.89
C TYR A 173 -5.43 -2.85 18.90
N THR A 174 -4.78 -3.75 19.64
CA THR A 174 -5.33 -4.41 20.82
C THR A 174 -4.44 -4.18 22.03
N GLN A 175 -4.88 -4.64 23.21
CA GLN A 175 -4.10 -4.55 24.45
C GLN A 175 -3.17 -5.76 24.66
N HIS A 176 -2.70 -6.37 23.57
CA HIS A 176 -1.77 -7.50 23.63
C HIS A 176 -0.48 -7.11 24.38
N PRO A 177 0.01 -7.90 25.36
CA PRO A 177 1.14 -7.52 26.23
C PRO A 177 2.42 -7.11 25.49
N GLU A 178 2.72 -7.74 24.35
CA GLU A 178 3.85 -7.39 23.47
C GLU A 178 3.84 -5.92 23.02
N ILE A 179 2.66 -5.33 22.81
CA ILE A 179 2.53 -3.94 22.33
C ILE A 179 1.90 -2.98 23.35
N TRP A 180 1.21 -3.50 24.36
CA TRP A 180 0.51 -2.71 25.37
C TRP A 180 1.42 -2.27 26.53
N ALA A 181 2.53 -1.62 26.17
CA ALA A 181 3.45 -1.04 27.16
C ALA A 181 3.19 0.46 27.35
N PRO A 182 3.16 0.96 28.60
CA PRO A 182 2.96 2.38 28.86
C PRO A 182 3.95 3.28 28.13
N GLY A 183 3.44 4.33 27.49
CA GLY A 183 4.26 5.39 26.89
C GLY A 183 4.90 5.07 25.53
N ARG A 184 4.60 3.92 24.90
CA ARG A 184 5.12 3.56 23.57
C ARG A 184 4.04 3.40 22.51
N LEU A 185 2.91 2.79 22.86
CA LEU A 185 1.71 2.82 22.01
C LEU A 185 0.92 4.11 22.31
N LEU A 186 0.99 5.09 21.41
CA LEU A 186 0.45 6.44 21.59
C LEU A 186 -1.02 6.52 21.16
N VAL A 187 -1.90 5.85 21.90
CA VAL A 187 -3.34 5.78 21.58
C VAL A 187 -4.06 7.12 21.62
N SER A 188 -3.54 8.11 22.36
CA SER A 188 -4.10 9.47 22.42
C SER A 188 -4.01 10.21 21.09
N ASP A 189 -3.02 9.86 20.28
CA ASP A 189 -2.75 10.45 18.97
C ASP A 189 -3.34 9.59 17.84
N GLY A 190 -3.93 8.44 18.18
CA GLY A 190 -4.56 7.51 17.25
C GLY A 190 -5.86 8.05 16.67
N TYR A 191 -6.27 7.46 15.55
CA TYR A 191 -7.51 7.81 14.87
C TYR A 191 -8.08 6.61 14.11
N ASP A 192 -9.41 6.45 14.17
CA ASP A 192 -10.17 5.48 13.40
C ASP A 192 -10.85 6.18 12.22
N PHE A 193 -10.34 5.93 11.01
CA PHE A 193 -10.88 6.46 9.77
C PHE A 193 -12.09 5.66 9.26
N GLU A 194 -12.34 4.46 9.78
CA GLU A 194 -13.53 3.68 9.47
C GLU A 194 -14.74 4.23 10.23
N SER A 195 -14.60 4.48 11.54
CA SER A 195 -15.69 5.01 12.39
C SER A 195 -15.73 6.54 12.43
N GLY A 196 -14.63 7.21 12.11
CA GLY A 196 -14.49 8.66 12.16
C GLY A 196 -14.32 9.20 13.59
N ASP A 197 -13.63 8.48 14.47
CA ASP A 197 -13.36 8.88 15.85
C ASP A 197 -11.89 8.69 16.27
N ARG A 198 -11.56 9.02 17.53
CA ARG A 198 -10.18 8.93 18.06
C ARG A 198 -9.81 7.56 18.63
N ASN A 199 -10.68 6.57 18.53
CA ASN A 199 -10.47 5.24 19.08
C ASN A 199 -10.10 4.24 17.99
N ALA A 200 -8.81 4.18 17.65
CA ALA A 200 -8.25 3.23 16.69
C ALA A 200 -8.18 1.77 17.19
N ALA A 201 -8.94 1.39 18.22
CA ALA A 201 -8.98 0.01 18.70
C ALA A 201 -9.56 -0.90 17.62
N ASP A 202 -8.91 -2.06 17.43
CA ASP A 202 -9.41 -3.10 16.55
C ASP A 202 -10.55 -3.85 17.27
N PRO A 203 -11.78 -3.87 16.73
CA PRO A 203 -12.89 -4.62 17.32
C PRO A 203 -12.75 -6.14 17.12
N LEU A 204 -11.69 -6.62 16.44
CA LEU A 204 -11.45 -8.01 16.08
C LEU A 204 -12.53 -8.59 15.16
N GLU A 205 -13.10 -7.71 14.32
CA GLU A 205 -14.08 -8.03 13.30
C GLU A 205 -13.47 -7.93 11.89
N GLY A 206 -14.17 -8.47 10.88
CA GLY A 206 -13.71 -8.42 9.50
C GLY A 206 -12.77 -9.57 9.10
N LEU A 207 -11.99 -9.34 8.03
CA LEU A 207 -11.21 -10.37 7.32
C LEU A 207 -9.76 -10.50 7.83
N ALA A 208 -9.24 -9.49 8.53
CA ALA A 208 -7.88 -9.51 9.07
C ALA A 208 -7.83 -9.01 10.53
N PRO A 209 -8.67 -9.54 11.43
CA PRO A 209 -8.73 -9.06 12.82
C PRO A 209 -7.36 -9.20 13.48
N GLY A 210 -6.94 -8.17 14.22
CA GLY A 210 -5.70 -8.20 14.98
C GLY A 210 -4.44 -8.00 14.15
N HIS A 211 -4.54 -7.86 12.83
CA HIS A 211 -3.38 -7.72 11.95
C HIS A 211 -2.49 -6.53 12.34
N GLY A 212 -3.09 -5.39 12.69
CA GLY A 212 -2.36 -4.22 13.19
C GLY A 212 -1.64 -4.45 14.52
N THR A 213 -2.11 -5.38 15.35
CA THR A 213 -1.36 -5.81 16.54
C THR A 213 -0.14 -6.66 16.17
N SER A 214 -0.34 -7.60 15.25
CA SER A 214 0.72 -8.50 14.76
C SER A 214 1.88 -7.73 14.15
N THR A 215 1.59 -6.80 13.23
CA THR A 215 2.62 -5.98 12.57
C THR A 215 3.26 -4.97 13.52
N ALA A 216 2.50 -4.35 14.41
CA ALA A 216 3.06 -3.47 15.45
C ALA A 216 4.07 -4.20 16.36
N SER A 217 3.82 -5.47 16.69
CA SER A 217 4.72 -6.26 17.54
C SER A 217 6.09 -6.48 16.90
N VAL A 218 6.14 -6.67 15.59
CA VAL A 218 7.39 -6.84 14.81
C VAL A 218 8.17 -5.52 14.68
N ILE A 219 7.47 -4.38 14.73
CA ILE A 219 8.11 -3.05 14.74
C ILE A 219 8.71 -2.77 16.12
N MET A 220 7.90 -2.86 17.17
CA MET A 220 8.18 -2.21 18.45
C MET A 220 7.98 -3.09 19.69
N SER A 221 7.76 -4.40 19.62
CA SER A 221 7.74 -5.19 20.86
C SER A 221 9.04 -4.98 21.65
N SER A 222 8.94 -4.83 22.96
CA SER A 222 10.10 -4.62 23.82
C SER A 222 11.02 -5.83 23.80
N VAL A 223 12.28 -5.63 24.18
CA VAL A 223 13.17 -6.74 24.51
C VAL A 223 12.75 -7.30 25.87
N ILE A 224 11.69 -8.11 25.88
CA ILE A 224 11.17 -8.80 27.07
C ILE A 224 11.18 -10.29 26.78
N SER A 225 11.75 -11.07 27.70
CA SER A 225 11.50 -12.51 27.77
C SER A 225 10.17 -12.75 28.50
N SER A 226 9.19 -13.37 27.84
CA SER A 226 7.93 -13.77 28.47
C SER A 226 8.11 -15.01 29.37
N VAL A 227 7.08 -15.32 30.16
CA VAL A 227 7.09 -16.35 31.23
C VAL A 227 7.01 -17.79 30.69
N ASP A 228 6.81 -17.98 29.38
CA ASP A 228 6.67 -19.30 28.73
C ASP A 228 7.67 -19.54 27.57
N ASN A 229 8.75 -18.73 27.50
CA ASN A 229 9.81 -18.77 26.45
C ASN A 229 9.37 -18.46 25.01
N ILE A 230 8.09 -18.14 24.74
CA ILE A 230 7.62 -17.63 23.44
C ILE A 230 7.34 -16.14 23.57
N TYR A 231 8.11 -15.32 22.88
CA TYR A 231 8.04 -13.85 22.92
C TYR A 231 8.25 -13.27 21.52
N VAL A 232 7.88 -12.00 21.35
CA VAL A 232 8.22 -11.24 20.14
C VAL A 232 9.22 -10.17 20.53
N THR A 233 10.13 -9.84 19.62
CA THR A 233 10.99 -8.67 19.78
C THR A 233 10.86 -7.81 18.54
N GLY A 234 10.57 -6.53 18.75
CA GLY A 234 10.49 -5.56 17.67
C GLY A 234 11.88 -5.19 17.16
N SER A 235 11.97 -4.83 15.88
CA SER A 235 13.23 -4.32 15.30
C SER A 235 13.69 -3.01 15.97
N ALA A 236 12.75 -2.14 16.37
CA ALA A 236 13.00 -0.89 17.09
C ALA A 236 12.23 -0.87 18.42
N PRO A 237 12.74 -1.57 19.47
CA PRO A 237 11.98 -1.87 20.68
C PRO A 237 11.68 -0.64 21.56
N VAL A 238 12.28 0.51 21.28
CA VAL A 238 12.07 1.78 22.00
C VAL A 238 11.36 2.83 21.14
N ALA A 239 11.05 2.52 19.87
CA ALA A 239 10.22 3.39 19.06
C ALA A 239 8.79 3.50 19.64
N SER A 240 8.15 4.63 19.37
CA SER A 240 6.73 4.83 19.65
C SER A 240 5.90 4.57 18.40
N LEU A 241 4.66 4.12 18.58
CA LEU A 241 3.75 3.80 17.49
C LEU A 241 2.38 4.48 17.71
N VAL A 242 1.87 5.14 16.67
CA VAL A 242 0.53 5.74 16.66
C VAL A 242 -0.39 4.85 15.78
N PRO A 243 -1.41 4.20 16.37
CA PRO A 243 -2.32 3.36 15.60
C PRO A 243 -3.29 4.22 14.79
N LEU A 244 -3.38 3.93 13.48
CA LEU A 244 -4.31 4.58 12.56
C LEU A 244 -5.18 3.48 11.95
N ARG A 245 -6.43 3.35 12.38
CA ARG A 245 -7.31 2.31 11.84
C ARG A 245 -7.89 2.78 10.52
N VAL A 246 -7.54 2.11 9.43
CA VAL A 246 -7.92 2.51 8.06
C VAL A 246 -8.72 1.45 7.30
N ALA A 247 -8.85 0.25 7.87
CA ALA A 247 -9.60 -0.84 7.26
C ALA A 247 -9.94 -1.94 8.28
N THR A 248 -10.77 -2.87 7.84
CA THR A 248 -11.05 -4.16 8.49
C THR A 248 -10.45 -5.35 7.72
N SER A 249 -9.67 -5.04 6.68
CA SER A 249 -8.93 -5.98 5.82
C SER A 249 -7.68 -5.33 5.27
N VAL A 250 -6.62 -6.10 5.04
CA VAL A 250 -5.37 -5.63 4.42
C VAL A 250 -5.44 -5.55 2.89
N ILE A 251 -6.54 -6.03 2.30
CA ILE A 251 -6.82 -5.91 0.87
C ILE A 251 -7.65 -4.65 0.64
N HIS A 252 -7.01 -3.65 0.06
CA HIS A 252 -7.59 -2.33 -0.15
C HIS A 252 -8.04 -2.16 -1.58
N PHE A 253 -9.15 -1.43 -1.71
CA PHE A 253 -9.82 -1.21 -2.97
C PHE A 253 -10.24 0.23 -3.15
N SER A 254 -10.64 0.86 -2.05
CA SER A 254 -10.54 2.31 -1.88
C SER A 254 -9.34 2.60 -0.99
N PHE A 255 -8.60 3.65 -1.35
CA PHE A 255 -7.54 4.19 -0.53
C PHE A 255 -7.95 5.49 0.17
N ALA A 256 -9.24 5.82 0.24
CA ALA A 256 -9.70 7.06 0.84
C ALA A 256 -9.26 7.19 2.32
N ASN A 257 -9.50 6.16 3.13
CA ASN A 257 -9.11 6.16 4.54
C ASN A 257 -7.58 6.16 4.71
N LEU A 258 -6.86 5.39 3.89
CA LEU A 258 -5.40 5.42 3.88
C LEU A 258 -4.86 6.81 3.49
N THR A 259 -5.46 7.47 2.50
CA THR A 259 -5.08 8.81 2.05
C THR A 259 -5.24 9.82 3.19
N GLN A 260 -6.37 9.77 3.90
CA GLN A 260 -6.59 10.62 5.09
C GLN A 260 -5.61 10.32 6.21
N ALA A 261 -5.31 9.03 6.45
CA ALA A 261 -4.34 8.62 7.46
C ALA A 261 -2.92 9.08 7.16
N ILE A 262 -2.49 9.08 5.89
CA ILE A 262 -1.18 9.60 5.48
C ILE A 262 -1.10 11.11 5.71
N TYR A 263 -2.14 11.87 5.33
CA TYR A 263 -2.19 13.30 5.64
C TYR A 263 -2.14 13.57 7.13
N TYR A 264 -2.96 12.85 7.91
CA TYR A 264 -3.00 12.96 9.36
C TYR A 264 -1.63 12.64 9.97
N ALA A 265 -0.99 11.55 9.58
CA ALA A 265 0.32 11.13 10.08
C ALA A 265 1.39 12.19 9.82
N ALA A 266 1.41 12.75 8.61
CA ALA A 266 2.34 13.82 8.25
C ALA A 266 2.09 15.11 9.06
N ASP A 267 0.82 15.47 9.28
CA ASP A 267 0.44 16.65 10.06
C ASP A 267 0.68 16.48 11.58
N GLN A 268 0.61 15.25 12.09
CA GLN A 268 0.93 14.92 13.49
C GLN A 268 2.44 14.72 13.73
N GLY A 269 3.28 14.91 12.71
CA GLY A 269 4.74 14.82 12.87
C GLY A 269 5.28 13.39 13.03
N MET A 270 4.55 12.38 12.56
CA MET A 270 5.06 11.01 12.52
C MET A 270 6.27 10.93 11.57
N HIS A 271 7.24 10.07 11.88
CA HIS A 271 8.51 10.02 11.14
C HIS A 271 8.54 8.93 10.07
N ILE A 272 7.78 7.86 10.29
CA ILE A 272 7.67 6.70 9.41
C ILE A 272 6.20 6.35 9.27
N ILE A 273 5.76 5.96 8.08
CA ILE A 273 4.45 5.34 7.86
C ILE A 273 4.68 3.91 7.35
N SER A 274 4.24 2.94 8.14
CA SER A 274 4.35 1.51 7.83
C SER A 274 3.01 0.96 7.35
N MET A 275 2.90 0.62 6.06
CA MET A 275 1.65 0.18 5.42
C MET A 275 1.70 -1.31 5.10
N SER A 276 1.18 -2.13 6.00
CA SER A 276 1.09 -3.58 5.83
C SER A 276 -0.21 -3.99 5.12
N LEU A 277 -0.53 -3.28 4.04
CA LEU A 277 -1.79 -3.36 3.31
C LEU A 277 -1.57 -2.95 1.86
N GLY A 278 -2.49 -3.32 0.98
CA GLY A 278 -2.42 -2.86 -0.40
C GLY A 278 -3.53 -3.35 -1.31
N GLY A 279 -3.50 -2.88 -2.54
CA GLY A 279 -4.58 -3.04 -3.50
C GLY A 279 -4.10 -3.03 -4.96
N PRO A 280 -4.88 -3.59 -5.88
CA PRO A 280 -4.46 -3.76 -7.27
C PRO A 280 -4.47 -2.47 -8.09
N MET A 281 -4.93 -1.35 -7.53
CA MET A 281 -5.15 -0.09 -8.26
C MET A 281 -4.49 1.10 -7.59
N GLY A 282 -3.94 2.00 -8.38
CA GLY A 282 -3.44 3.28 -7.88
C GLY A 282 -4.59 4.28 -7.65
N SER A 283 -4.28 5.33 -6.90
CA SER A 283 -5.10 6.53 -6.74
C SER A 283 -4.19 7.76 -6.85
N SER A 284 -4.58 8.73 -7.67
CA SER A 284 -3.80 9.97 -7.79
C SER A 284 -3.84 10.76 -6.48
N ALA A 285 -4.94 10.66 -5.71
CA ALA A 285 -5.04 11.25 -4.39
C ALA A 285 -4.10 10.59 -3.39
N LEU A 286 -4.02 9.25 -3.40
CA LEU A 286 -3.06 8.52 -2.58
C LEU A 286 -1.61 8.95 -2.87
N LEU A 287 -1.25 9.05 -4.15
CA LEU A 287 0.08 9.51 -4.56
C LEU A 287 0.38 10.93 -4.06
N ARG A 288 -0.60 11.85 -4.10
CA ARG A 288 -0.43 13.21 -3.57
C ARG A 288 -0.26 13.23 -2.06
N ALA A 289 -0.99 12.39 -1.31
CA ALA A 289 -0.80 12.24 0.12
C ALA A 289 0.60 11.68 0.46
N ILE A 290 1.08 10.69 -0.30
CA ILE A 290 2.43 10.14 -0.17
C ILE A 290 3.48 11.25 -0.36
N ARG A 291 3.39 12.03 -1.45
CA ARG A 291 4.31 13.14 -1.70
C ARG A 291 4.24 14.22 -0.61
N TYR A 292 3.05 14.53 -0.12
CA TYR A 292 2.85 15.47 0.99
C TYR A 292 3.55 15.02 2.28
N ALA A 293 3.54 13.72 2.56
CA ALA A 293 4.25 13.12 3.69
C ALA A 293 5.77 13.14 3.47
N LEU A 294 6.25 12.82 2.26
CA LEU A 294 7.66 12.95 1.90
C LEU A 294 8.20 14.37 2.14
N ASP A 295 7.47 15.39 1.68
CA ASP A 295 7.83 16.81 1.86
C ASP A 295 8.00 17.22 3.34
N ARG A 296 7.43 16.43 4.26
CA ARG A 296 7.52 16.61 5.73
C ARG A 296 8.56 15.71 6.39
N GLY A 297 9.36 15.01 5.61
CA GLY A 297 10.40 14.11 6.12
C GLY A 297 9.82 12.88 6.78
N VAL A 298 8.73 12.36 6.22
CA VAL A 298 8.15 11.07 6.58
C VAL A 298 8.65 10.02 5.59
N VAL A 299 9.16 8.89 6.09
CA VAL A 299 9.55 7.75 5.26
C VAL A 299 8.39 6.77 5.16
N LEU A 300 8.02 6.36 3.94
CA LEU A 300 6.88 5.46 3.70
C LEU A 300 7.36 4.10 3.20
N LEU A 301 6.84 3.03 3.80
CA LEU A 301 7.12 1.65 3.40
C LEU A 301 5.80 0.90 3.22
N ALA A 302 5.72 0.03 2.22
CA ALA A 302 4.51 -0.76 1.97
C ALA A 302 4.78 -2.18 1.48
N ALA A 303 3.81 -3.05 1.75
CA ALA A 303 3.86 -4.46 1.40
C ALA A 303 3.80 -4.62 -0.12
N ALA A 304 4.76 -5.38 -0.69
CA ALA A 304 4.73 -5.68 -2.12
C ALA A 304 3.47 -6.45 -2.53
N GLY A 305 2.87 -7.19 -1.59
CA GLY A 305 1.67 -7.98 -1.80
C GLY A 305 1.90 -9.46 -1.48
N ASN A 306 0.81 -10.15 -1.15
CA ASN A 306 0.82 -11.59 -0.93
C ASN A 306 -0.02 -12.24 -2.00
N TYR A 307 0.50 -13.31 -2.58
CA TYR A 307 -0.14 -14.15 -3.58
C TYR A 307 -0.70 -13.39 -4.78
N TRP A 308 -0.18 -12.18 -5.03
CA TRP A 308 -0.57 -11.35 -6.14
C TRP A 308 0.55 -11.35 -7.19
N PRO A 309 0.24 -11.52 -8.48
CA PRO A 309 1.25 -11.71 -9.52
C PRO A 309 2.21 -10.54 -9.73
N TRP A 310 1.84 -9.33 -9.30
CA TRP A 310 2.64 -8.10 -9.39
C TRP A 310 2.64 -7.32 -8.07
N VAL A 311 3.46 -6.28 -7.96
CA VAL A 311 3.50 -5.39 -6.79
C VAL A 311 2.20 -4.58 -6.67
N VAL A 312 1.60 -4.55 -5.48
CA VAL A 312 0.34 -3.81 -5.20
C VAL A 312 0.60 -2.36 -4.81
N TYR A 313 -0.41 -1.50 -4.90
CA TYR A 313 -0.36 -0.14 -4.38
C TYR A 313 -0.64 -0.14 -2.86
N PRO A 314 0.01 0.73 -2.06
CA PRO A 314 0.89 1.83 -2.48
C PRO A 314 2.35 1.45 -2.73
N ALA A 315 2.78 0.21 -2.44
CA ALA A 315 4.18 -0.21 -2.64
C ALA A 315 4.68 0.02 -4.06
N LYS A 316 3.79 -0.04 -5.05
CA LYS A 316 4.12 0.20 -6.45
C LYS A 316 4.48 1.65 -6.80
N TYR A 317 4.21 2.63 -5.92
CA TYR A 317 4.67 4.00 -6.15
C TYR A 317 6.16 4.12 -5.86
N ASP A 318 6.92 4.72 -6.78
CA ASP A 318 8.37 4.90 -6.61
C ASP A 318 8.72 5.63 -5.31
N GLU A 319 7.83 6.52 -4.85
CA GLU A 319 7.89 7.27 -3.59
C GLU A 319 7.81 6.42 -2.32
N VAL A 320 7.40 5.16 -2.43
CA VAL A 320 7.21 4.24 -1.32
C VAL A 320 8.25 3.14 -1.40
N ILE A 321 8.81 2.76 -0.26
CA ILE A 321 9.75 1.64 -0.21
C ILE A 321 8.96 0.34 -0.27
N ALA A 322 9.06 -0.38 -1.38
CA ALA A 322 8.35 -1.63 -1.61
C ALA A 322 9.11 -2.83 -1.03
N VAL A 323 8.47 -3.57 -0.13
CA VAL A 323 9.12 -4.67 0.58
C VAL A 323 8.48 -6.02 0.25
N ALA A 324 9.27 -6.91 -0.36
CA ALA A 324 8.94 -8.32 -0.59
C ALA A 324 9.36 -9.21 0.60
N ALA A 325 8.97 -10.48 0.59
CA ALA A 325 9.20 -11.42 1.70
C ALA A 325 10.15 -12.57 1.34
N CYS A 326 11.00 -12.95 2.29
CA CYS A 326 11.82 -14.18 2.28
C CYS A 326 11.59 -15.02 3.55
N ASN A 327 12.20 -16.19 3.57
CA ASN A 327 12.15 -17.12 4.69
C ASN A 327 13.49 -17.25 5.43
N CYS A 328 13.54 -18.11 6.45
CA CYS A 328 14.74 -18.30 7.27
C CYS A 328 15.93 -18.96 6.54
N GLN A 329 15.70 -19.53 5.35
CA GLN A 329 16.72 -20.07 4.47
C GLN A 329 17.26 -19.04 3.47
N ARG A 330 16.75 -17.79 3.53
CA ARG A 330 17.07 -16.69 2.60
C ARG A 330 16.51 -16.90 1.19
N ASP A 331 15.59 -17.83 1.03
CA ASP A 331 14.82 -18.00 -0.19
C ASP A 331 13.64 -17.04 -0.19
N VAL A 332 13.30 -16.52 -1.36
CA VAL A 332 12.09 -15.70 -1.53
C VAL A 332 10.88 -16.54 -1.16
N TRP A 333 9.98 -15.95 -0.34
CA TRP A 333 8.74 -16.61 0.02
C TRP A 333 7.90 -16.84 -1.25
N ALA A 334 7.47 -18.07 -1.48
CA ALA A 334 6.77 -18.47 -2.70
C ALA A 334 5.50 -17.65 -2.99
N HIS A 335 4.94 -17.03 -1.95
CA HIS A 335 3.74 -16.20 -2.03
C HIS A 335 4.02 -14.70 -1.98
N SER A 336 5.27 -14.26 -2.00
CA SER A 336 5.59 -12.84 -2.17
C SER A 336 5.24 -12.38 -3.57
N SER A 337 4.55 -11.25 -3.67
CA SER A 337 4.46 -10.48 -4.92
C SER A 337 5.84 -10.02 -5.36
N LYS A 338 5.96 -9.74 -6.66
CA LYS A 338 7.23 -9.54 -7.36
C LYS A 338 7.10 -8.56 -8.51
N GLY A 339 8.22 -7.95 -8.89
CA GLY A 339 8.30 -7.04 -10.02
C GLY A 339 9.35 -5.96 -9.83
N PRO A 340 9.56 -5.11 -10.85
CA PRO A 340 10.61 -4.09 -10.85
C PRO A 340 10.39 -2.98 -9.81
N ALA A 341 9.17 -2.86 -9.27
CA ALA A 341 8.87 -1.92 -8.20
C ALA A 341 9.37 -2.39 -6.82
N VAL A 342 9.77 -3.67 -6.63
CA VAL A 342 10.31 -4.14 -5.35
C VAL A 342 11.68 -3.51 -5.10
N ASP A 343 11.85 -2.82 -3.97
CA ASP A 343 13.13 -2.21 -3.58
C ASP A 343 14.04 -3.19 -2.86
N VAL A 344 13.47 -3.90 -1.90
CA VAL A 344 14.17 -4.86 -1.04
C VAL A 344 13.26 -6.00 -0.61
N THR A 345 13.87 -7.05 -0.07
CA THR A 345 13.18 -8.13 0.60
C THR A 345 13.55 -8.18 2.08
N ALA A 346 12.64 -8.60 2.94
CA ALA A 346 12.93 -8.87 4.35
C ALA A 346 12.19 -10.16 4.80
N PRO A 347 12.54 -10.73 5.97
CA PRO A 347 11.85 -11.90 6.51
C PRO A 347 10.34 -11.68 6.61
N GLY A 348 9.58 -12.61 6.06
CA GLY A 348 8.12 -12.55 6.07
C GLY A 348 7.43 -13.90 6.08
N GLU A 349 8.13 -15.03 5.96
CA GLU A 349 7.56 -16.37 6.12
C GLU A 349 7.84 -16.90 7.54
N GLU A 350 6.80 -17.28 8.29
CA GLU A 350 6.90 -17.85 9.63
C GLU A 350 7.62 -16.97 10.68
N VAL A 351 7.39 -15.66 10.62
CA VAL A 351 7.89 -14.67 11.60
C VAL A 351 7.05 -14.76 12.88
N TRP A 352 7.67 -14.68 14.06
CA TRP A 352 6.96 -14.64 15.34
C TRP A 352 6.27 -13.29 15.56
N VAL A 353 4.98 -13.34 15.92
CA VAL A 353 4.10 -12.17 16.05
C VAL A 353 3.14 -12.30 17.22
N ALA A 354 2.73 -11.16 17.75
CA ALA A 354 1.63 -11.05 18.70
C ALA A 354 0.30 -11.29 17.98
N SER A 355 -0.54 -12.17 18.50
CA SER A 355 -1.82 -12.53 17.87
C SER A 355 -2.94 -12.40 18.89
N PRO A 356 -3.82 -11.39 18.75
CA PRO A 356 -5.07 -11.39 19.47
C PRO A 356 -6.07 -12.31 18.78
N GLU A 357 -6.71 -13.17 19.56
CA GLU A 357 -7.74 -14.09 19.09
C GLU A 357 -9.13 -13.42 19.23
N ARG A 358 -10.10 -13.84 18.40
CA ARG A 358 -11.45 -13.24 18.38
C ARG A 358 -12.21 -13.37 19.71
N ASP A 359 -11.82 -14.31 20.56
CA ASP A 359 -12.38 -14.48 21.91
C ASP A 359 -11.77 -13.54 22.95
N GLY A 360 -10.85 -12.65 22.54
CA GLY A 360 -10.15 -11.68 23.37
C GLY A 360 -8.91 -12.24 24.06
N THR A 361 -8.52 -13.49 23.79
CA THR A 361 -7.26 -14.05 24.28
C THR A 361 -6.06 -13.58 23.48
N TYR A 362 -4.87 -13.67 24.06
CA TYR A 362 -3.62 -13.21 23.48
C TYR A 362 -2.61 -14.36 23.42
N ILE A 363 -2.09 -14.65 22.23
CA ILE A 363 -1.05 -15.66 22.01
C ILE A 363 0.08 -15.09 21.15
N ASN A 364 1.25 -15.70 21.21
CA ASN A 364 2.32 -15.47 20.25
C ASN A 364 2.37 -16.65 19.28
N ARG A 365 2.42 -16.39 17.97
CA ARG A 365 2.47 -17.43 16.93
C ARG A 365 3.38 -17.03 15.77
N ARG A 366 3.64 -17.97 14.85
CA ARG A 366 4.26 -17.68 13.57
C ARG A 366 3.21 -17.21 12.57
N GLY A 367 3.52 -16.15 11.83
CA GLY A 367 2.71 -15.62 10.74
C GLY A 367 3.53 -15.46 9.47
N SER A 368 2.87 -15.55 8.31
CA SER A 368 3.49 -15.30 7.01
C SER A 368 2.81 -14.16 6.26
N GLY A 369 3.60 -13.27 5.64
CA GLY A 369 3.14 -12.11 4.90
C GLY A 369 4.25 -11.09 4.62
N THR A 370 4.17 -10.42 3.48
CA THR A 370 4.98 -9.21 3.20
C THR A 370 4.73 -8.10 4.23
N SER A 371 3.59 -8.10 4.91
CA SER A 371 3.29 -7.29 6.10
C SER A 371 4.39 -7.34 7.16
N TYR A 372 4.93 -8.53 7.46
CA TYR A 372 5.98 -8.68 8.48
C TYR A 372 7.34 -8.21 7.97
N ALA A 373 7.61 -8.40 6.68
CA ALA A 373 8.80 -7.87 6.03
C ALA A 373 8.82 -6.32 6.07
N VAL A 374 7.67 -5.68 5.82
CA VAL A 374 7.49 -4.23 5.97
C VAL A 374 7.73 -3.81 7.41
N ALA A 375 7.12 -4.49 8.39
CA ALA A 375 7.27 -4.17 9.80
C ALA A 375 8.73 -4.24 10.28
N ILE A 376 9.49 -5.27 9.88
CA ILE A 376 10.93 -5.36 10.16
C ILE A 376 11.66 -4.16 9.55
N THR A 377 11.41 -3.88 8.27
CA THR A 377 12.09 -2.80 7.54
C THR A 377 11.74 -1.42 8.10
N ALA A 378 10.51 -1.20 8.55
CA ALA A 378 10.06 0.02 9.23
C ALA A 378 10.78 0.20 10.57
N GLY A 379 10.97 -0.87 11.35
CA GLY A 379 11.79 -0.80 12.55
C GLY A 379 13.27 -0.54 12.24
N ILE A 380 13.83 -1.10 11.17
CA ILE A 380 15.21 -0.79 10.73
C ILE A 380 15.33 0.68 10.30
N CYS A 381 14.33 1.24 9.63
CA CYS A 381 14.25 2.68 9.34
C CYS A 381 14.24 3.50 10.63
N ALA A 382 13.47 3.08 11.64
CA ALA A 382 13.46 3.75 12.95
C ALA A 382 14.82 3.68 13.65
N LEU A 383 15.52 2.54 13.57
CA LEU A 383 16.89 2.42 14.07
C LEU A 383 17.83 3.39 13.35
N TRP A 384 17.75 3.52 12.02
CA TRP A 384 18.61 4.41 11.25
C TRP A 384 18.38 5.89 11.58
N LEU A 385 17.11 6.32 11.61
CA LEU A 385 16.74 7.68 12.00
C LEU A 385 17.19 8.02 13.42
N ALA A 386 17.02 7.10 14.38
CA ALA A 386 17.50 7.29 15.75
C ALA A 386 19.02 7.34 15.81
N HIS A 387 19.71 6.39 15.16
CA HIS A 387 21.17 6.24 15.22
C HIS A 387 21.91 7.47 14.73
N HIS A 388 21.50 8.02 13.58
CA HIS A 388 22.12 9.22 13.02
C HIS A 388 21.53 10.53 13.57
N GLY A 389 20.35 10.46 14.20
CA GLY A 389 19.59 11.62 14.65
C GLY A 389 18.78 12.23 13.50
N ARG A 390 17.45 12.10 13.57
CA ARG A 390 16.53 12.58 12.53
C ARG A 390 16.71 14.07 12.23
N ASP A 391 16.83 14.91 13.25
CA ASP A 391 16.98 16.36 13.06
C ASP A 391 18.29 16.71 12.35
N TYR A 392 19.38 15.99 12.66
CA TYR A 392 20.65 16.13 11.96
C TYR A 392 20.53 15.72 10.48
N LEU A 393 19.82 14.62 10.19
CA LEU A 393 19.58 14.19 8.81
C LEU A 393 18.72 15.21 8.03
N ILE A 394 17.72 15.81 8.68
CA ILE A 394 16.88 16.85 8.07
C ILE A 394 17.67 18.13 7.83
N GLU A 395 18.52 18.56 8.78
CA GLU A 395 19.40 19.71 8.58
C GLU A 395 20.35 19.49 7.41
N ARG A 396 20.88 18.27 7.27
CA ARG A 396 21.83 17.91 6.23
C ARG A 396 21.22 17.81 4.84
N TYR A 397 20.04 17.18 4.71
CA TYR A 397 19.46 16.82 3.41
C TYR A 397 18.17 17.56 3.06
N GLY A 398 17.52 18.18 4.04
CA GLY A 398 16.14 18.65 3.92
C GLY A 398 15.12 17.53 4.11
N ALA A 399 13.96 17.89 4.66
CA ALA A 399 12.91 16.93 5.00
C ALA A 399 12.44 16.11 3.78
N ALA A 400 12.19 16.78 2.64
CA ALA A 400 11.73 16.15 1.40
C ALA A 400 12.67 15.05 0.84
N HIS A 401 13.95 15.07 1.22
CA HIS A 401 14.95 14.14 0.69
C HIS A 401 15.30 12.99 1.64
N LEU A 402 14.79 13.02 2.89
CA LEU A 402 15.15 12.06 3.92
C LEU A 402 14.84 10.61 3.51
N ALA A 403 13.64 10.37 2.95
CA ALA A 403 13.25 9.05 2.47
C ALA A 403 14.11 8.56 1.30
N ALA A 404 14.54 9.48 0.42
CA ALA A 404 15.39 9.15 -0.72
C ALA A 404 16.78 8.69 -0.26
N VAL A 405 17.36 9.39 0.72
CA VAL A 405 18.66 9.02 1.31
C VAL A 405 18.57 7.66 1.99
N PHE A 406 17.50 7.41 2.77
CA PHE A 406 17.31 6.10 3.39
C PHE A 406 17.16 4.99 2.35
N LYS A 407 16.32 5.19 1.33
CA LYS A 407 16.12 4.23 0.23
C LYS A 407 17.41 3.96 -0.54
N GLU A 408 18.18 4.99 -0.87
CA GLU A 408 19.48 4.86 -1.55
C GLU A 408 20.44 3.98 -0.73
N LEU A 409 20.63 4.29 0.56
CA LEU A 409 21.49 3.48 1.43
C LEU A 409 20.98 2.04 1.52
N LEU A 410 19.67 1.87 1.66
CA LEU A 410 19.02 0.57 1.75
C LEU A 410 19.29 -0.30 0.51
N ILE A 411 19.08 0.23 -0.71
CA ILE A 411 19.21 -0.54 -1.95
C ILE A 411 20.64 -0.68 -2.47
N THR A 412 21.57 0.19 -2.07
CA THR A 412 22.95 0.16 -2.57
C THR A 412 23.92 -0.61 -1.67
N VAL A 413 23.82 -0.41 -0.36
CA VAL A 413 24.75 -1.01 0.62
C VAL A 413 24.03 -1.74 1.75
N GLY A 414 22.75 -1.46 1.97
CA GLY A 414 21.95 -1.89 3.11
C GLY A 414 21.33 -3.28 3.01
N VAL A 415 21.82 -4.11 2.09
CA VAL A 415 21.31 -5.47 1.86
C VAL A 415 22.42 -6.51 1.85
N ASP A 416 22.03 -7.74 2.13
CA ASP A 416 22.75 -8.93 1.69
C ASP A 416 22.07 -9.54 0.48
N THR A 417 22.81 -9.72 -0.63
CA THR A 417 22.29 -10.29 -1.87
C THR A 417 22.72 -11.75 -1.99
N PRO A 418 21.82 -12.74 -1.79
CA PRO A 418 22.15 -14.15 -1.97
C PRO A 418 22.65 -14.47 -3.39
N ALA A 419 23.40 -15.55 -3.53
CA ALA A 419 23.82 -16.04 -4.85
C ALA A 419 22.59 -16.42 -5.69
N GLY A 420 22.54 -15.94 -6.94
CA GLY A 420 21.41 -16.21 -7.84
C GLY A 420 20.17 -15.33 -7.58
N TRP A 421 20.29 -14.30 -6.74
CA TRP A 421 19.19 -13.38 -6.46
C TRP A 421 18.73 -12.62 -7.70
N ASP A 422 17.42 -12.66 -7.98
CA ASP A 422 16.81 -11.92 -9.07
C ASP A 422 16.41 -10.51 -8.60
N SER A 423 17.36 -9.58 -8.73
CA SER A 423 17.16 -8.18 -8.34
C SER A 423 16.11 -7.44 -9.15
N THR A 424 15.74 -7.95 -10.33
CA THR A 424 14.70 -7.34 -11.18
C THR A 424 13.28 -7.63 -10.68
N ARG A 425 13.13 -8.62 -9.80
CA ARG A 425 11.84 -9.08 -9.27
C ARG A 425 11.69 -8.97 -7.77
N TYR A 426 12.79 -9.01 -7.02
CA TYR A 426 12.79 -9.07 -5.56
C TYR A 426 13.64 -7.99 -4.89
N GLY A 427 14.01 -6.95 -5.64
CA GLY A 427 14.78 -5.82 -5.15
C GLY A 427 16.25 -6.15 -4.92
N ALA A 428 17.00 -5.20 -4.34
CA ALA A 428 18.46 -5.27 -4.25
C ALA A 428 19.00 -6.48 -3.45
N GLY A 429 18.22 -6.99 -2.50
CA GLY A 429 18.59 -8.10 -1.64
C GLY A 429 17.77 -8.12 -0.36
N ILE A 430 18.24 -8.90 0.63
CA ILE A 430 17.62 -9.01 1.94
C ILE A 430 18.16 -7.90 2.85
N VAL A 431 17.28 -7.14 3.50
CA VAL A 431 17.66 -5.99 4.35
C VAL A 431 18.64 -6.40 5.45
N ASN A 432 19.70 -5.60 5.65
CA ASN A 432 20.70 -5.75 6.70
C ASN A 432 20.83 -4.45 7.51
N ALA A 433 20.30 -4.45 8.72
CA ALA A 433 20.26 -3.29 9.61
C ALA A 433 21.66 -2.78 9.97
N GLN A 434 22.61 -3.69 10.21
CA GLN A 434 23.97 -3.29 10.58
C GLN A 434 24.65 -2.53 9.44
N LYS A 435 24.51 -3.01 8.20
CA LYS A 435 25.04 -2.33 7.02
C LYS A 435 24.40 -0.96 6.81
N VAL A 436 23.07 -0.86 6.93
CA VAL A 436 22.35 0.41 6.80
C VAL A 436 22.83 1.45 7.82
N LEU A 437 22.95 1.07 9.10
CA LEU A 437 23.35 1.99 10.17
C LEU A 437 24.86 2.32 10.14
N ALA A 438 25.71 1.39 9.71
CA ALA A 438 27.16 1.60 9.64
C ALA A 438 27.61 2.28 8.34
N ALA A 439 26.72 2.41 7.35
CA ALA A 439 27.04 3.03 6.08
C ALA A 439 27.46 4.50 6.28
N ALA A 440 28.44 4.94 5.50
CA ALA A 440 28.76 6.35 5.41
C ALA A 440 27.55 7.10 4.83
N LEU A 441 27.11 8.14 5.52
CA LEU A 441 26.04 9.01 5.02
C LEU A 441 26.50 9.71 3.72
N PRO A 442 25.70 9.73 2.65
CA PRO A 442 26.11 10.32 1.38
C PRO A 442 26.38 11.82 1.52
N ASP A 443 27.27 12.36 0.67
CA ASP A 443 27.62 13.78 0.70
C ASP A 443 26.43 14.67 0.29
N THR A 444 25.61 14.18 -0.63
CA THR A 444 24.41 14.87 -1.15
C THR A 444 23.23 13.90 -1.25
N SER A 445 22.01 14.40 -1.17
CA SER A 445 20.81 13.60 -1.44
C SER A 445 20.63 13.31 -2.93
N PRO A 446 19.90 12.24 -3.31
CA PRO A 446 19.49 12.00 -4.69
C PRO A 446 18.74 13.21 -5.29
N ALA A 447 19.23 13.69 -6.44
CA ALA A 447 18.75 14.95 -7.06
C ALA A 447 17.26 14.94 -7.45
N GLY A 448 16.67 13.76 -7.70
CA GLY A 448 15.24 13.61 -8.00
C GLY A 448 14.44 12.91 -6.91
N GLY A 449 14.91 12.94 -5.66
CA GLY A 449 14.23 12.30 -4.53
C GLY A 449 14.12 10.78 -4.72
N VAL A 450 13.06 10.20 -4.15
CA VAL A 450 12.84 8.75 -4.15
C VAL A 450 12.63 8.20 -5.59
N GLN A 451 11.98 8.99 -6.46
CA GLN A 451 11.65 8.63 -7.84
C GLN A 451 12.88 8.38 -8.72
N ALA A 452 13.93 9.18 -8.56
CA ALA A 452 15.15 9.05 -9.38
C ALA A 452 15.87 7.71 -9.19
N LEU A 453 15.58 6.99 -8.10
CA LEU A 453 16.21 5.72 -7.78
C LEU A 453 15.64 4.54 -8.59
N HIS A 454 14.45 4.67 -9.18
CA HIS A 454 13.84 3.67 -10.08
C HIS A 454 14.05 3.94 -11.57
N ALA A 455 14.68 5.07 -11.95
CA ALA A 455 14.77 5.51 -13.33
C ALA A 455 15.60 4.55 -14.21
N SER A 456 14.95 3.52 -14.76
CA SER A 456 15.28 2.97 -16.06
C SER A 456 15.06 4.05 -17.12
N ALA A 457 15.83 4.04 -18.21
CA ALA A 457 15.90 5.08 -19.24
C ALA A 457 14.61 5.32 -20.07
N VAL A 458 13.44 4.97 -19.55
CA VAL A 458 12.12 5.19 -20.15
C VAL A 458 11.44 6.35 -19.40
N PRO A 459 11.03 7.43 -20.09
CA PRO A 459 10.36 8.56 -19.45
C PRO A 459 9.14 8.11 -18.63
N ALA A 460 8.95 8.74 -17.46
CA ALA A 460 7.76 8.62 -16.64
C ALA A 460 6.53 9.13 -17.41
N ASP A 461 5.95 8.22 -18.19
CA ASP A 461 4.63 8.34 -18.78
C ASP A 461 3.78 7.35 -17.98
N ASP A 462 2.70 7.80 -17.34
CA ASP A 462 1.76 7.00 -16.51
C ASP A 462 1.28 5.70 -17.22
N ARG A 463 1.53 5.61 -18.52
CA ARG A 463 1.33 4.49 -19.43
C ARG A 463 2.17 3.25 -19.08
N THR A 464 3.27 3.37 -18.34
CA THR A 464 4.06 2.22 -17.85
C THR A 464 3.34 1.45 -16.75
N ALA A 465 2.52 2.12 -15.92
CA ALA A 465 1.79 1.49 -14.82
C ALA A 465 0.83 0.39 -15.30
N LEU A 466 0.32 0.51 -16.55
CA LEU A 466 -0.52 -0.49 -17.20
C LEU A 466 0.26 -1.75 -17.64
N LEU A 467 1.56 -1.62 -17.92
CA LEU A 467 2.40 -2.72 -18.40
C LEU A 467 2.66 -3.75 -17.30
N ASP A 468 2.78 -3.29 -16.06
CA ASP A 468 3.06 -4.13 -14.90
C ASP A 468 1.95 -5.14 -14.57
N TYR A 469 0.75 -4.98 -15.12
CA TYR A 469 -0.33 -5.98 -15.01
C TYR A 469 -0.06 -7.22 -15.89
N PHE A 470 1.01 -7.19 -16.69
CA PHE A 470 1.41 -8.22 -17.64
C PHE A 470 2.90 -8.56 -17.49
N PRO A 471 3.36 -8.99 -16.31
CA PRO A 471 4.79 -9.16 -16.01
C PRO A 471 5.48 -10.22 -16.88
N ASP A 472 4.71 -11.12 -17.51
CA ASP A 472 5.20 -12.20 -18.36
C ASP A 472 5.12 -11.86 -19.87
N ILE A 473 4.74 -10.63 -20.23
CA ILE A 473 4.61 -10.17 -21.62
C ILE A 473 5.59 -9.03 -21.87
N ASP A 474 6.24 -9.02 -23.04
CA ASP A 474 7.11 -7.92 -23.45
C ASP A 474 6.36 -6.56 -23.39
N PRO A 475 6.91 -5.54 -22.69
CA PRO A 475 6.26 -4.25 -22.50
C PRO A 475 5.88 -3.55 -23.82
N THR A 476 6.66 -3.73 -24.88
CA THR A 476 6.36 -3.16 -26.21
C THR A 476 5.12 -3.81 -26.80
N GLN A 477 4.95 -5.13 -26.62
CA GLN A 477 3.76 -5.84 -27.10
C GLN A 477 2.50 -5.43 -26.35
N VAL A 478 2.60 -5.22 -25.03
CA VAL A 478 1.47 -4.70 -24.24
C VAL A 478 1.10 -3.28 -24.70
N HIS A 479 2.09 -2.41 -24.95
CA HIS A 479 1.83 -1.08 -25.49
C HIS A 479 1.11 -1.13 -26.84
N LEU A 480 1.58 -1.98 -27.78
CA LEU A 480 0.91 -2.18 -29.06
C LEU A 480 -0.51 -2.74 -28.91
N ALA A 481 -0.72 -3.66 -27.96
CA ALA A 481 -2.04 -4.20 -27.65
C ALA A 481 -3.01 -3.11 -27.16
N LEU A 482 -2.56 -2.19 -26.31
CA LEU A 482 -3.37 -1.05 -25.85
C LEU A 482 -3.75 -0.12 -27.00
N LEU A 483 -2.82 0.17 -27.93
CA LEU A 483 -3.11 0.97 -29.13
C LEU A 483 -4.18 0.30 -30.00
N ARG A 484 -4.06 -1.02 -30.20
CA ARG A 484 -5.05 -1.84 -30.96
C ARG A 484 -6.41 -1.86 -30.27
N LEU A 485 -6.44 -2.01 -28.94
CA LEU A 485 -7.65 -2.02 -28.13
C LEU A 485 -8.40 -0.69 -28.23
N LEU A 486 -7.69 0.43 -28.13
CA LEU A 486 -8.25 1.78 -28.22
C LEU A 486 -8.48 2.26 -29.65
N ASN A 487 -8.19 1.42 -30.64
CA ASN A 487 -8.27 1.73 -32.07
C ASN A 487 -7.55 3.05 -32.43
N THR A 488 -6.35 3.24 -31.88
CA THR A 488 -5.56 4.47 -31.99
C THR A 488 -4.12 4.18 -32.42
N ASN A 489 -3.31 5.22 -32.57
CA ASN A 489 -1.87 5.11 -32.81
C ASN A 489 -1.09 5.90 -31.75
N ALA A 490 0.23 5.70 -31.69
CA ALA A 490 1.08 6.32 -30.67
C ALA A 490 0.95 7.86 -30.61
N ARG A 491 0.68 8.54 -31.73
CA ARG A 491 0.51 10.00 -31.77
C ARG A 491 -0.82 10.47 -31.17
N GLN A 492 -1.85 9.62 -31.23
CA GLN A 492 -3.21 9.95 -30.78
C GLN A 492 -3.60 9.27 -29.46
N ALA A 493 -2.72 8.41 -28.92
CA ALA A 493 -2.98 7.67 -27.69
C ALA A 493 -3.01 8.56 -26.45
N GLY A 494 -2.15 9.60 -26.40
CA GLY A 494 -2.01 10.46 -25.22
C GLY A 494 -3.35 11.05 -24.74
N PRO A 495 -4.07 11.82 -25.56
CA PRO A 495 -5.36 12.39 -25.16
C PRO A 495 -6.43 11.37 -24.76
N LEU A 496 -6.38 10.14 -25.30
CA LEU A 496 -7.31 9.08 -24.92
C LEU A 496 -6.95 8.48 -23.56
N LEU A 497 -5.66 8.31 -23.29
CA LEU A 497 -5.16 7.80 -22.02
C LEU A 497 -5.30 8.85 -20.90
N ASP A 498 -5.13 10.14 -21.21
CA ASP A 498 -5.43 11.21 -20.24
C ASP A 498 -6.92 11.22 -19.86
N ARG A 499 -7.79 10.77 -20.77
CA ARG A 499 -9.24 10.75 -20.56
C ARG A 499 -9.75 9.48 -19.90
N TYR A 500 -9.25 8.32 -20.32
CA TYR A 500 -9.77 7.00 -19.94
C TYR A 500 -8.73 6.09 -19.27
N GLY A 501 -7.50 6.56 -19.07
CA GLY A 501 -6.39 5.76 -18.53
C GLY A 501 -6.72 5.16 -17.16
N ASP A 502 -7.18 5.98 -16.21
CA ASP A 502 -7.57 5.52 -14.87
C ASP A 502 -8.72 4.50 -14.91
N GLU A 503 -9.71 4.73 -15.79
CA GLU A 503 -10.85 3.83 -15.97
C GLU A 503 -10.40 2.51 -16.61
N LEU A 504 -9.50 2.58 -17.59
CA LEU A 504 -8.92 1.40 -18.23
C LEU A 504 -8.05 0.63 -17.24
N GLN A 505 -7.28 1.32 -16.40
CA GLN A 505 -6.52 0.71 -15.32
C GLN A 505 -7.43 -0.01 -14.32
N PHE A 506 -8.55 0.60 -13.94
CA PHE A 506 -9.58 -0.08 -13.12
C PHE A 506 -10.02 -1.38 -13.76
N HIS A 507 -10.39 -1.36 -15.04
CA HIS A 507 -10.84 -2.56 -15.73
C HIS A 507 -9.72 -3.61 -15.89
N ILE A 508 -8.49 -3.20 -16.19
CA ILE A 508 -7.33 -4.09 -16.27
C ILE A 508 -7.04 -4.71 -14.91
N ALA A 509 -7.13 -3.95 -13.82
CA ALA A 509 -6.87 -4.44 -12.47
C ALA A 509 -7.96 -5.40 -11.97
N THR A 510 -9.22 -5.17 -12.36
CA THR A 510 -10.37 -5.81 -11.71
C THR A 510 -11.07 -6.87 -12.57
N ASN A 511 -10.83 -6.91 -13.88
CA ASN A 511 -11.53 -7.80 -14.80
C ASN A 511 -10.54 -8.68 -15.61
N PRO A 512 -10.47 -10.00 -15.33
CA PRO A 512 -9.63 -10.93 -16.10
C PRO A 512 -9.92 -10.98 -17.58
N ALA A 513 -11.18 -10.77 -17.99
CA ALA A 513 -11.53 -10.79 -19.40
C ALA A 513 -10.83 -9.66 -20.14
N VAL A 514 -10.71 -8.48 -19.50
CA VAL A 514 -9.95 -7.34 -20.04
C VAL A 514 -8.48 -7.71 -20.18
N ARG A 515 -7.87 -8.28 -19.14
CA ARG A 515 -6.47 -8.74 -19.18
C ARG A 515 -6.24 -9.78 -20.27
N ASN A 516 -7.10 -10.79 -20.35
CA ASN A 516 -7.01 -11.86 -21.35
C ASN A 516 -7.08 -11.28 -22.78
N ILE A 517 -8.00 -10.35 -23.03
CA ILE A 517 -8.11 -9.68 -24.33
C ILE A 517 -6.82 -8.91 -24.67
N ILE A 518 -6.24 -8.18 -23.72
CA ILE A 518 -4.97 -7.47 -23.93
C ILE A 518 -3.82 -8.46 -24.17
N SER A 519 -3.72 -9.54 -23.39
CA SER A 519 -2.72 -10.60 -23.59
C SER A 519 -2.83 -11.21 -24.99
N ARG A 520 -4.05 -11.52 -25.46
CA ARG A 520 -4.30 -12.04 -26.81
C ARG A 520 -3.89 -11.04 -27.89
N LEU A 521 -4.19 -9.76 -27.70
CA LEU A 521 -3.77 -8.68 -28.61
C LEU A 521 -2.25 -8.49 -28.64
N ALA A 522 -1.56 -8.77 -27.53
CA ALA A 522 -0.10 -8.67 -27.42
C ALA A 522 0.59 -9.88 -28.06
N SER A 523 0.00 -11.08 -27.99
CA SER A 523 0.54 -12.29 -28.61
C SER A 523 0.23 -12.44 -30.10
N SER A 524 -0.73 -11.67 -30.63
CA SER A 524 -1.11 -11.76 -32.05
C SER A 524 -0.26 -10.85 -32.96
N GLU A 525 0.31 -11.43 -34.03
CA GLU A 525 0.68 -10.74 -35.28
C GLU A 525 -0.56 -10.02 -35.87
N PRO A 526 -0.46 -9.04 -36.81
CA PRO A 526 -1.51 -8.03 -37.02
C PRO A 526 -2.84 -8.63 -37.49
N VAL A 527 -3.69 -8.97 -36.52
CA VAL A 527 -5.08 -9.37 -36.70
C VAL A 527 -5.94 -8.15 -36.41
N ASP A 528 -6.97 -7.97 -37.23
CA ASP A 528 -8.05 -7.04 -36.94
C ASP A 528 -8.53 -7.21 -35.49
N ALA A 529 -8.35 -6.18 -34.66
CA ALA A 529 -8.73 -6.21 -33.25
C ALA A 529 -10.25 -6.11 -33.02
N SER A 530 -11.04 -5.88 -34.08
CA SER A 530 -12.50 -5.70 -34.00
C SER A 530 -13.26 -6.88 -33.34
N PRO A 531 -12.92 -8.17 -33.55
CA PRO A 531 -13.55 -9.27 -32.84
C PRO A 531 -13.31 -9.22 -31.34
N LEU A 532 -12.08 -8.91 -30.91
CA LEU A 532 -11.70 -8.84 -29.50
C LEU A 532 -12.30 -7.61 -28.81
N ARG A 533 -12.38 -6.47 -29.50
CA ARG A 533 -13.11 -5.30 -29.00
C ARG A 533 -14.60 -5.59 -28.83
N ARG A 534 -15.22 -6.28 -29.81
CA ARG A 534 -16.62 -6.74 -29.71
C ARG A 534 -16.84 -7.68 -28.53
N GLU A 535 -15.93 -8.64 -28.32
CA GLU A 535 -15.93 -9.52 -27.16
C GLU A 535 -15.96 -8.70 -25.87
N LEU A 536 -15.09 -7.69 -25.74
CA LEU A 536 -15.04 -6.82 -24.56
C LEU A 536 -16.33 -6.02 -24.34
N VAL A 537 -16.85 -5.34 -25.36
CA VAL A 537 -18.07 -4.51 -25.23
C VAL A 537 -19.37 -5.31 -25.17
N THR A 538 -19.28 -6.65 -25.17
CA THR A 538 -20.40 -7.57 -24.87
C THR A 538 -20.23 -8.30 -23.54
N ASN A 539 -19.08 -8.17 -22.88
CA ASN A 539 -18.84 -8.76 -21.56
C ASN A 539 -19.69 -8.05 -20.49
N PRO A 540 -20.60 -8.75 -19.78
CA PRO A 540 -21.51 -8.11 -18.83
C PRO A 540 -20.81 -7.32 -17.73
N GLN A 541 -19.76 -7.90 -17.13
CA GLN A 541 -18.99 -7.25 -16.06
C GLN A 541 -18.35 -5.95 -16.54
N PHE A 542 -17.78 -5.94 -17.75
CA PHE A 542 -17.24 -4.72 -18.35
C PHE A 542 -18.34 -3.70 -18.68
N VAL A 543 -19.41 -4.12 -19.34
CA VAL A 543 -20.50 -3.23 -19.79
C VAL A 543 -21.23 -2.56 -18.62
N ASP A 544 -21.42 -3.27 -17.51
CA ASP A 544 -22.11 -2.73 -16.32
C ASP A 544 -21.25 -1.69 -15.57
N GLN A 545 -19.92 -1.79 -15.68
CA GLN A 545 -18.98 -0.97 -14.92
C GLN A 545 -18.29 0.12 -15.75
N ALA A 546 -18.18 -0.04 -17.07
CA ALA A 546 -17.53 0.91 -17.95
C ALA A 546 -18.43 2.12 -18.24
N SER A 547 -17.85 3.30 -18.27
CA SER A 547 -18.50 4.53 -18.70
C SER A 547 -18.99 4.41 -20.14
N LYS A 548 -20.08 5.12 -20.47
CA LYS A 548 -20.58 5.17 -21.85
C LYS A 548 -19.53 5.72 -22.83
N GLY A 549 -18.65 6.60 -22.35
CA GLY A 549 -17.56 7.16 -23.14
C GLY A 549 -16.56 6.09 -23.56
N LEU A 550 -16.08 5.27 -22.61
CA LEU A 550 -15.16 4.17 -22.90
C LEU A 550 -15.82 3.09 -23.76
N GLN A 551 -17.07 2.72 -23.46
CA GLN A 551 -17.81 1.77 -24.29
C GLN A 551 -17.99 2.25 -25.74
N SER A 552 -18.22 3.56 -25.93
CA SER A 552 -18.34 4.14 -27.28
C SER A 552 -17.01 4.24 -28.01
N LEU A 553 -15.89 4.36 -27.30
CA LEU A 553 -14.55 4.37 -27.89
C LEU A 553 -14.15 2.97 -28.40
N LEU A 554 -14.57 1.92 -27.69
CA LEU A 554 -14.20 0.54 -28.00
C LEU A 554 -15.12 -0.14 -29.05
N LYS A 555 -16.29 0.44 -29.32
CA LYS A 555 -17.20 0.03 -30.40
C LYS A 555 -16.72 0.55 -31.74
#